data_AF-N9GET7-F1
#
_entry.id   AF-N9GET7-F1
#
_cell.length_a   1.000
_cell.length_b   1.000
_cell.length_c   1.000
_cell.angle_alpha   90.00
_cell.angle_beta   90.00
_cell.angle_gamma   90.00
#
_symmetry.space_group_name_H-M   'P 1'
#
loop_
_entity.id
_entity.type
_entity.pdbx_description
1 polymer ?
#
loop_
_entity_poly.entity_id
_entity_poly.type
_entity_poly.pdbx_seq_one_letter_code
_entity_poly.pdbx_strand_id
1 'polypeptide(L)'
;MINKLLTQALVFKPKKLVNTWEHKRGFQVIFDCNTALRIIENKRSTFGHEEAKKMNYHLGKDYGTLRDLAVKRLYNIESIQNNYIDFICLVFGLIISVYTFELMYEIWNYPSQFSVRLFFILIAILVFLLWLYKRKSALESYLVVDFLNIEDALFSLENGESQYQVRRK
;
A
#
# COMPACT_ATOMS: atom_id res chain seq x y z
N MET A 1 -14.33 -11.62 6.77
CA MET A 1 -14.71 -11.77 5.34
C MET A 1 -14.55 -10.47 4.57
N ILE A 2 -15.12 -9.35 5.04
CA ILE A 2 -15.04 -8.01 4.41
C ILE A 2 -13.59 -7.53 4.19
N ASN A 3 -12.70 -7.69 5.17
CA ASN A 3 -11.29 -7.28 5.01
C ASN A 3 -10.56 -8.00 3.87
N LYS A 4 -10.78 -9.32 3.71
CA LYS A 4 -10.14 -10.11 2.65
C LYS A 4 -10.64 -9.70 1.26
N LEU A 5 -11.94 -9.40 1.17
CA LEU A 5 -12.61 -8.98 -0.07
C LEU A 5 -12.15 -7.57 -0.50
N LEU A 6 -12.02 -6.65 0.45
CA LEU A 6 -11.44 -5.33 0.21
C LEU A 6 -9.98 -5.43 -0.20
N THR A 7 -9.14 -6.20 0.50
CA THR A 7 -7.74 -6.40 0.11
C THR A 7 -7.60 -6.95 -1.31
N GLN A 8 -8.50 -7.82 -1.75
CA GLN A 8 -8.52 -8.32 -3.13
C GLN A 8 -8.98 -7.28 -4.15
N ALA A 9 -9.97 -6.44 -3.79
CA ALA A 9 -10.42 -5.33 -4.64
C ALA A 9 -9.37 -4.22 -4.81
N LEU A 10 -8.38 -4.15 -3.91
CA LEU A 10 -7.28 -3.21 -4.02
C LEU A 10 -6.23 -3.59 -5.07
N VAL A 11 -6.29 -4.80 -5.62
CA VAL A 11 -5.26 -5.39 -6.47
C VAL A 11 -5.65 -5.31 -7.95
N PHE A 12 -5.06 -4.36 -8.69
CA PHE A 12 -5.11 -4.28 -10.16
C PHE A 12 -4.02 -5.11 -10.84
N LYS A 13 -4.27 -5.69 -12.01
CA LYS A 13 -3.25 -6.50 -12.70
C LYS A 13 -2.18 -5.61 -13.38
N PRO A 14 -0.90 -5.64 -12.97
CA PRO A 14 0.18 -4.91 -13.64
C PRO A 14 0.44 -5.46 -15.04
N LYS A 15 1.00 -4.62 -15.93
CA LYS A 15 1.35 -5.02 -17.29
C LYS A 15 2.52 -6.00 -17.28
N LYS A 16 2.38 -7.14 -17.97
CA LYS A 16 3.48 -8.11 -18.13
C LYS A 16 4.59 -7.52 -19.01
N LEU A 17 5.84 -7.81 -18.67
CA LEU A 17 6.98 -7.44 -19.51
C LEU A 17 7.08 -8.40 -20.70
N VAL A 18 7.60 -7.87 -21.81
CA VAL A 18 7.89 -8.67 -23.01
C VAL A 18 9.09 -9.60 -22.77
N ASN A 19 10.13 -9.09 -22.09
CA ASN A 19 11.29 -9.85 -21.66
C ASN A 19 11.39 -9.81 -20.14
N THR A 20 11.54 -10.97 -19.51
CA THR A 20 11.83 -11.06 -18.08
C THR A 20 13.28 -10.68 -17.83
N TRP A 21 13.57 -10.12 -16.67
CA TRP A 21 14.94 -9.82 -16.26
C TRP A 21 15.16 -10.20 -14.80
N GLU A 22 16.40 -10.59 -14.47
CA GLU A 22 16.76 -10.96 -13.11
C GLU A 22 17.18 -9.73 -12.32
N HIS A 23 16.44 -9.43 -11.26
CA HIS A 23 16.80 -8.38 -10.32
C HIS A 23 18.15 -8.72 -9.68
N LYS A 24 18.95 -7.69 -9.35
CA LYS A 24 20.29 -7.81 -8.73
C LYS A 24 20.36 -8.63 -7.44
N ARG A 25 19.20 -9.05 -6.92
CA ARG A 25 19.02 -9.82 -5.68
C ARG A 25 18.34 -11.16 -5.94
N GLY A 26 18.57 -11.70 -7.13
CA GLY A 26 18.23 -13.07 -7.50
C GLY A 26 16.74 -13.34 -7.59
N PHE A 27 15.88 -12.46 -8.10
CA PHE A 27 14.48 -12.79 -8.41
C PHE A 27 14.07 -12.28 -9.80
N GLN A 28 13.21 -13.04 -10.49
CA GLN A 28 12.78 -12.67 -11.83
C GLN A 28 11.67 -11.63 -11.81
N VAL A 29 11.87 -10.54 -12.55
CA VAL A 29 10.87 -9.52 -12.77
C VAL A 29 10.13 -9.85 -14.07
N ILE A 30 8.83 -10.09 -13.95
CA ILE A 30 7.96 -10.56 -15.06
C ILE A 30 6.87 -9.55 -15.45
N PHE A 31 6.76 -8.44 -14.72
CA PHE A 31 5.81 -7.34 -14.95
C PHE A 31 6.49 -5.99 -14.73
N ASP A 32 5.97 -4.94 -15.37
CA ASP A 32 6.46 -3.58 -15.21
C ASP A 32 6.24 -3.14 -13.76
N CYS A 33 7.33 -2.98 -13.02
CA CYS A 33 7.33 -2.74 -11.58
C CYS A 33 8.12 -1.49 -11.19
N ASN A 34 8.32 -0.56 -12.15
CA ASN A 34 9.13 0.63 -11.94
C ASN A 34 8.61 1.49 -10.77
N THR A 35 7.29 1.57 -10.62
CA THR A 35 6.64 2.30 -9.52
C THR A 35 6.92 1.63 -8.19
N ALA A 36 6.72 0.32 -8.10
CA ALA A 36 7.00 -0.47 -6.91
C ALA A 36 8.47 -0.35 -6.48
N LEU A 37 9.41 -0.49 -7.42
CA LEU A 37 10.85 -0.37 -7.13
C LEU A 37 11.20 1.01 -6.59
N ARG A 38 10.65 2.09 -7.16
CA ARG A 38 10.89 3.45 -6.67
C ARG A 38 10.40 3.64 -5.22
N ILE A 39 9.23 3.11 -4.89
CA ILE A 39 8.67 3.21 -3.53
C ILE A 39 9.50 2.40 -2.53
N ILE A 40 9.90 1.19 -2.93
CA ILE A 40 10.77 0.33 -2.12
C ILE A 40 12.09 1.05 -1.86
N GLU A 41 12.70 1.67 -2.87
CA GLU A 41 13.97 2.42 -2.72
C GLU A 41 13.83 3.58 -1.74
N ASN A 42 12.74 4.36 -1.86
CA ASN A 42 12.47 5.46 -0.94
C ASN A 42 12.38 4.96 0.52
N LYS A 43 11.66 3.86 0.74
CA LYS A 43 11.48 3.26 2.08
C LYS A 43 12.75 2.56 2.59
N ARG A 44 13.60 2.05 1.70
CA ARG A 44 14.87 1.37 2.05
C ARG A 44 15.79 2.27 2.88
N SER A 45 15.81 3.57 2.57
CA SER A 45 16.63 4.56 3.28
C SER A 45 16.24 4.74 4.76
N THR A 46 14.97 4.53 5.11
CA THR A 46 14.45 4.72 6.47
C THR A 46 14.21 3.40 7.22
N PHE A 47 14.16 2.28 6.50
CA PHE A 47 13.88 0.94 7.05
C PHE A 47 14.81 0.53 8.19
N GLY A 48 16.13 0.71 8.00
CA GLY A 48 17.15 0.36 9.01
C GLY A 48 17.14 1.24 10.26
N HIS A 49 16.41 2.37 10.24
CA HIS A 49 16.33 3.33 11.36
C HIS A 49 15.06 3.19 12.20
N GLU A 50 13.92 2.89 11.58
CA GLU A 50 12.60 2.97 12.25
C GLU A 50 11.95 1.59 12.51
N GLU A 51 12.20 0.60 11.66
CA GLU A 51 11.38 -0.63 11.61
C GLU A 51 12.17 -1.92 11.89
N ALA A 52 13.49 -1.83 12.09
CA ALA A 52 14.38 -2.95 12.43
C ALA A 52 14.12 -3.61 13.81
N LYS A 53 13.02 -3.22 14.50
CA LYS A 53 12.54 -3.88 15.72
C LYS A 53 11.55 -5.03 15.47
N LYS A 54 11.03 -5.22 14.26
CA LYS A 54 10.14 -6.36 13.97
C LYS A 54 10.94 -7.59 13.58
N MET A 55 10.68 -8.68 14.28
CA MET A 55 11.18 -10.02 13.98
C MET A 55 10.96 -10.32 12.49
N ASN A 56 12.03 -10.59 11.74
CA ASN A 56 11.90 -10.96 10.33
C ASN A 56 11.26 -12.35 10.25
N TYR A 57 9.95 -12.41 9.99
CA TYR A 57 9.15 -13.64 9.92
C TYR A 57 9.51 -14.55 8.74
N HIS A 58 10.46 -14.15 7.90
CA HIS A 58 10.95 -14.90 6.76
C HIS A 58 12.30 -15.58 7.03
N LEU A 59 12.93 -15.32 8.17
CA LEU A 59 14.11 -16.06 8.64
C LEU A 59 13.80 -17.55 8.75
N GLY A 60 14.57 -18.39 8.06
CA GLY A 60 14.42 -19.84 8.04
C GLY A 60 13.57 -20.41 6.91
N LYS A 61 13.03 -19.58 6.01
CA LYS A 61 12.43 -20.05 4.75
C LYS A 61 13.51 -20.38 3.72
N ASP A 62 13.23 -21.32 2.82
CA ASP A 62 14.14 -21.67 1.74
C ASP A 62 14.19 -20.58 0.66
N TYR A 63 15.30 -20.59 -0.10
CA TYR A 63 15.59 -19.60 -1.14
C TYR A 63 14.50 -19.52 -2.22
N GLY A 64 13.95 -20.66 -2.66
CA GLY A 64 12.91 -20.71 -3.69
C GLY A 64 11.62 -20.04 -3.22
N THR A 65 11.17 -20.38 -2.01
CA THR A 65 9.98 -19.77 -1.39
C THR A 65 10.15 -18.25 -1.22
N LEU A 66 11.34 -17.77 -0.85
CA LEU A 66 11.59 -16.34 -0.70
C LEU A 66 11.56 -15.60 -2.04
N ARG A 67 12.12 -16.18 -3.12
CA ARG A 67 12.03 -15.61 -4.47
C ARG A 67 10.58 -15.47 -4.92
N ASP A 68 9.77 -16.51 -4.76
CA ASP A 68 8.36 -16.48 -5.15
C ASP A 68 7.55 -15.45 -4.36
N LEU A 69 7.83 -15.33 -3.06
CA LEU A 69 7.23 -14.30 -2.22
C LEU A 69 7.66 -12.89 -2.64
N ALA A 70 8.93 -12.67 -2.97
CA ALA A 70 9.42 -11.38 -3.44
C ALA A 70 8.69 -10.93 -4.72
N VAL A 71 8.58 -11.84 -5.71
CA VAL A 71 7.84 -11.58 -6.95
C VAL A 71 6.37 -11.26 -6.66
N LYS A 72 5.72 -12.04 -5.78
CA LYS A 72 4.34 -11.81 -5.38
C LYS A 72 4.16 -10.47 -4.67
N ARG A 73 5.10 -10.03 -3.83
CA ARG A 73 5.03 -8.73 -3.14
C ARG A 73 5.24 -7.58 -4.10
N LEU A 74 6.23 -7.67 -4.97
CA LEU A 74 6.47 -6.71 -6.03
C LEU A 74 5.22 -6.52 -6.89
N TYR A 75 4.51 -7.62 -7.21
CA TYR A 75 3.25 -7.58 -7.95
C TYR A 75 2.18 -6.82 -7.17
N ASN A 76 1.99 -7.15 -5.90
CA ASN A 76 0.95 -6.53 -5.08
C ASN A 76 1.20 -5.03 -4.84
N ILE A 77 2.46 -4.61 -4.68
CA ILE A 77 2.82 -3.20 -4.53
C ILE A 77 2.46 -2.45 -5.80
N GLU A 78 2.94 -2.90 -6.96
CA GLU A 78 2.66 -2.28 -8.25
C GLU A 78 1.15 -2.24 -8.55
N SER A 79 0.47 -3.31 -8.18
CA SER A 79 -0.97 -3.48 -8.31
C SER A 79 -1.78 -2.46 -7.51
N ILE A 80 -1.34 -2.13 -6.28
CA ILE A 80 -1.97 -1.12 -5.43
C ILE A 80 -1.65 0.30 -5.91
N GLN A 81 -0.47 0.51 -6.50
CA GLN A 81 -0.11 1.80 -7.08
C GLN A 81 -0.95 2.14 -8.30
N ASN A 82 -1.20 1.15 -9.16
CA ASN A 82 -2.03 1.31 -10.36
C ASN A 82 -3.54 1.33 -10.06
N ASN A 83 -3.93 1.49 -8.79
CA ASN A 83 -5.31 1.54 -8.38
C ASN A 83 -5.85 2.97 -8.35
N TYR A 84 -7.01 3.19 -8.97
CA TYR A 84 -7.73 4.47 -9.02
C TYR A 84 -8.24 4.99 -7.66
N ILE A 85 -8.06 4.27 -6.56
CA ILE A 85 -8.58 4.68 -5.26
C ILE A 85 -8.07 6.04 -4.80
N ASP A 86 -6.82 6.42 -5.07
CA ASP A 86 -6.33 7.74 -4.69
C ASP A 86 -7.07 8.83 -5.46
N PHE A 87 -7.28 8.60 -6.76
CA PHE A 87 -8.06 9.49 -7.61
C PHE A 87 -9.52 9.57 -7.15
N ILE A 88 -10.16 8.44 -6.86
CA ILE A 88 -11.55 8.40 -6.36
C ILE A 88 -11.63 9.15 -5.02
N CYS A 89 -10.79 8.81 -4.04
CA CYS A 89 -10.78 9.46 -2.73
C CYS A 89 -10.53 10.97 -2.85
N LEU A 90 -9.66 11.41 -3.74
CA LEU A 90 -9.36 12.82 -3.95
C LEU A 90 -10.49 13.57 -4.65
N VAL A 91 -10.95 13.08 -5.81
CA VAL A 91 -11.96 13.75 -6.63
C VAL A 91 -13.34 13.68 -6.00
N PHE A 92 -13.81 12.49 -5.61
CA PHE A 92 -15.09 12.37 -4.91
C PHE A 92 -15.04 13.02 -3.54
N GLY A 93 -13.91 12.92 -2.83
CA GLY A 93 -13.73 13.60 -1.56
C GLY A 93 -13.93 15.11 -1.71
N LEU A 94 -13.29 15.73 -2.71
CA LEU A 94 -13.43 17.16 -3.00
C LEU A 94 -14.88 17.54 -3.33
N ILE A 95 -15.51 16.82 -4.27
CA ILE A 95 -16.91 17.08 -4.68
C ILE A 95 -17.84 17.02 -3.47
N ILE A 96 -17.72 15.97 -2.66
CA ILE A 96 -18.57 15.79 -1.48
C ILE A 96 -18.28 16.87 -0.44
N SER A 97 -17.02 17.26 -0.23
CA SER A 97 -16.67 18.33 0.70
C SER A 97 -17.30 19.67 0.31
N VAL A 98 -17.23 20.06 -0.97
CA VAL A 98 -17.86 21.28 -1.48
C VAL A 98 -19.37 21.24 -1.23
N TYR A 99 -20.02 20.15 -1.65
CA TYR A 99 -21.46 20.01 -1.50
C TYR A 99 -21.91 19.94 -0.03
N THR A 100 -21.11 19.33 0.84
CA THR A 100 -21.36 19.29 2.30
C THR A 100 -21.29 20.69 2.90
N PHE A 101 -20.36 21.53 2.44
CA PHE A 101 -20.24 22.91 2.90
C PHE A 101 -21.41 23.78 2.45
N GLU A 102 -21.84 23.65 1.20
CA GLU A 102 -23.05 24.33 0.68
C GLU A 102 -24.30 23.91 1.47
N LEU A 103 -24.47 22.60 1.70
CA LEU A 103 -25.59 22.07 2.47
C LEU A 103 -25.56 22.52 3.93
N MET A 104 -24.38 22.69 4.53
CA MET A 104 -24.24 23.26 5.86
C MET A 104 -24.74 24.70 5.92
N TYR A 105 -24.43 25.51 4.90
CA TYR A 105 -24.95 26.87 4.77
C TYR A 105 -26.47 26.89 4.59
N GLU A 106 -27.02 25.98 3.78
CA GLU A 106 -28.47 25.83 3.61
C GLU A 106 -29.15 25.48 4.94
N ILE A 107 -28.63 24.50 5.69
CA ILE A 107 -29.17 24.10 7.00
C ILE A 107 -29.14 25.26 8.00
N TRP A 108 -28.08 26.07 7.98
CA TRP A 108 -27.94 27.21 8.90
C TRP A 108 -29.02 28.27 8.67
N ASN A 109 -29.39 28.50 7.41
CA ASN A 109 -30.38 29.53 7.05
C ASN A 109 -31.82 28.99 7.00
N TYR A 110 -32.01 27.76 6.52
CA TYR A 110 -33.30 27.12 6.27
C TYR A 110 -33.27 25.63 6.62
N PRO A 111 -33.31 25.27 7.92
CA PRO A 111 -33.20 23.89 8.34
C PRO A 111 -34.41 23.07 7.90
N SER A 112 -34.18 22.07 7.05
CA SER A 112 -35.17 21.06 6.67
C SER A 112 -34.74 19.67 7.15
N GLN A 113 -35.71 18.81 7.49
CA GLN A 113 -35.40 17.43 7.88
C GLN A 113 -34.66 16.67 6.77
N PHE A 114 -34.94 16.98 5.51
CA PHE A 114 -34.26 16.38 4.37
C PHE A 114 -32.80 16.84 4.27
N SER A 115 -32.55 18.15 4.32
CA SER A 115 -31.21 18.74 4.23
C SER A 115 -30.31 18.22 5.37
N VAL A 116 -30.82 18.13 6.60
CA VAL A 116 -30.08 17.58 7.74
C VAL A 116 -29.77 16.09 7.56
N ARG A 117 -30.70 15.27 7.06
CA ARG A 117 -30.45 13.85 6.80
C ARG A 117 -29.40 13.66 5.70
N LEU A 118 -29.49 14.44 4.62
CA LEU A 118 -28.54 14.40 3.53
C LEU A 118 -27.13 14.79 4.00
N PHE A 119 -27.02 15.77 4.90
CA PHE A 119 -25.75 16.17 5.49
C PHE A 119 -25.06 15.02 6.23
N PHE A 120 -25.78 14.28 7.07
CA PHE A 120 -25.20 13.12 7.76
C PHE A 120 -24.76 12.01 6.80
N ILE A 121 -25.51 11.79 5.70
CA ILE A 121 -25.12 10.82 4.68
C ILE A 121 -23.81 11.24 4.01
N LEU A 122 -23.66 12.52 3.63
CA LEU A 122 -22.43 13.02 3.01
C LEU A 122 -21.23 12.92 3.95
N ILE A 123 -21.41 13.24 5.24
CA ILE A 123 -20.37 13.07 6.26
C ILE A 123 -19.97 11.59 6.39
N ALA A 124 -20.94 10.67 6.41
CA ALA A 124 -20.64 9.24 6.47
C ALA A 124 -19.82 8.77 5.26
N ILE A 125 -20.12 9.27 4.06
CA ILE A 125 -19.37 8.96 2.84
C ILE A 125 -17.94 9.56 2.93
N LEU A 126 -17.77 10.79 3.40
CA LEU A 126 -16.43 11.38 3.61
C LEU A 126 -15.58 10.56 4.58
N VAL A 127 -16.17 10.16 5.71
CA VAL A 127 -15.49 9.30 6.69
C VAL A 127 -15.09 7.96 6.06
N PHE A 128 -15.96 7.38 5.25
CA PHE A 128 -15.67 6.14 4.52
C PHE A 128 -14.51 6.32 3.52
N LEU A 129 -14.49 7.39 2.74
CA LEU A 129 -13.40 7.68 1.80
C LEU A 129 -12.06 7.88 2.51
N LEU A 130 -12.05 8.59 3.65
CA LEU A 130 -10.86 8.76 4.48
C LEU A 130 -10.38 7.42 5.07
N TRP A 131 -11.31 6.58 5.51
CA TRP A 131 -10.99 5.23 5.99
C TRP A 131 -10.39 4.36 4.89
N LEU A 132 -10.96 4.40 3.69
CA LEU A 132 -10.47 3.65 2.52
C LEU A 132 -9.05 4.08 2.15
N TYR A 133 -8.80 5.40 2.11
CA TYR A 133 -7.48 5.96 1.84
C TYR A 133 -6.45 5.52 2.89
N LYS A 134 -6.78 5.63 4.18
CA LYS A 134 -5.91 5.15 5.28
C LYS A 134 -5.63 3.65 5.16
N ARG A 135 -6.64 2.85 4.82
CA ARG A 135 -6.48 1.40 4.63
C ARG A 135 -5.56 1.06 3.46
N LYS A 136 -5.68 1.77 2.33
CA LYS A 136 -4.78 1.61 1.19
C LYS A 136 -3.33 1.92 1.60
N SER A 137 -3.10 3.08 2.21
CA SER A 137 -1.76 3.51 2.63
C SER A 137 -1.12 2.55 3.64
N ALA A 138 -1.90 2.05 4.61
CA ALA A 138 -1.42 1.05 5.56
C ALA A 138 -1.06 -0.29 4.88
N LEU A 139 -1.84 -0.72 3.88
CA LEU A 139 -1.56 -1.94 3.12
C LEU A 139 -0.31 -1.79 2.25
N GLU A 140 -0.13 -0.65 1.59
CA GLU A 140 1.07 -0.34 0.82
C GLU A 140 2.31 -0.40 1.70
N SER A 141 2.30 0.33 2.82
CA SER A 141 3.40 0.34 3.79
C SER A 141 3.72 -1.08 4.29
N TYR A 142 2.68 -1.85 4.65
CA TYR A 142 2.87 -3.25 5.06
C TYR A 142 3.55 -4.10 3.97
N LEU A 143 3.12 -3.98 2.71
CA LEU A 143 3.68 -4.77 1.61
C LEU A 143 5.13 -4.38 1.29
N VAL A 144 5.46 -3.08 1.36
CA VAL A 144 6.83 -2.60 1.17
C VAL A 144 7.75 -3.11 2.29
N VAL A 145 7.29 -3.04 3.54
CA VAL A 145 8.01 -3.58 4.70
C VAL A 145 8.19 -5.09 4.59
N ASP A 146 7.15 -5.82 4.20
CA ASP A 146 7.22 -7.28 4.00
C ASP A 146 8.21 -7.63 2.88
N PHE A 147 8.23 -6.85 1.79
CA PHE A 147 9.22 -7.01 0.72
C PHE A 147 10.65 -6.80 1.23
N LEU A 148 10.92 -5.74 1.99
CA LEU A 148 12.25 -5.47 2.55
C LEU A 148 12.70 -6.55 3.54
N ASN A 149 11.77 -7.16 4.30
CA ASN A 149 12.07 -8.32 5.16
C ASN A 149 12.41 -9.57 4.35
N ILE A 150 11.70 -9.85 3.26
CA ILE A 150 12.02 -10.96 2.35
C ILE A 150 13.39 -10.73 1.72
N GLU A 151 13.66 -9.50 1.31
CA GLU A 151 14.92 -9.08 0.71
C GLU A 151 16.10 -9.27 1.68
N ASP A 152 15.92 -8.90 2.95
CA ASP A 152 16.90 -9.12 4.02
C ASP A 152 17.11 -10.62 4.33
N ALA A 153 16.05 -11.42 4.30
CA ALA A 153 16.14 -12.87 4.49
C ALA A 153 16.92 -13.55 3.34
N LEU A 154 16.70 -13.12 2.09
CA LEU A 154 17.48 -13.57 0.94
C LEU A 154 18.96 -13.21 1.10
N PHE A 155 19.24 -11.95 1.47
CA PHE A 155 20.61 -11.49 1.69
C PHE A 155 21.32 -12.28 2.80
N SER A 156 20.61 -12.57 3.89
CA SER A 156 21.11 -13.34 5.03
C SER A 156 21.39 -14.81 4.68
N LEU A 157 20.60 -15.42 3.80
CA LEU A 157 20.91 -16.76 3.29
C LEU A 157 22.17 -16.78 2.44
N GLU A 158 22.42 -15.74 1.65
CA GLU A 158 23.59 -15.66 0.76
C GLU A 158 24.87 -15.28 1.52
N ASN A 159 24.78 -14.37 2.49
CA ASN A 159 25.95 -13.75 3.14
C ASN A 159 26.12 -14.12 4.62
N GLY A 160 25.16 -14.84 5.22
CA GLY A 160 25.18 -15.26 6.62
C GLY A 160 24.82 -14.16 7.64
N GLU A 161 24.56 -12.93 7.19
CA GLU A 161 24.19 -11.80 8.05
C GLU A 161 23.07 -10.94 7.45
N SER A 162 22.35 -10.20 8.29
CA SER A 162 21.33 -9.24 7.84
C SER A 162 21.98 -8.04 7.15
N GLN A 163 21.38 -7.58 6.06
CA GLN A 163 21.81 -6.38 5.35
C GLN A 163 21.49 -5.11 6.14
N TYR A 164 20.40 -5.12 6.89
CA TYR A 164 19.91 -3.97 7.65
C TYR A 164 20.36 -4.07 9.10
N GLN A 165 21.65 -3.81 9.34
CA GLN A 165 22.19 -3.81 10.70
C GLN A 165 21.54 -2.69 11.54
N VAL A 166 21.03 -3.05 12.71
CA VAL A 166 20.55 -2.08 13.70
C VAL A 166 21.76 -1.28 14.17
N ARG A 167 21.88 -0.02 13.74
CA ARG A 167 22.82 0.92 14.37
C ARG A 167 22.40 1.09 15.82
N ARG A 168 23.08 0.40 16.74
CA ARG A 168 22.98 0.68 18.17
C ARG A 168 23.48 2.11 18.36
N LYS A 169 22.58 3.03 18.67
CA LYS A 169 22.94 4.31 19.26
C LYS A 169 23.28 4.09 20.73
#